data_AF-A0A420YQP3-F1
#
_entry.id   AF-A0A420YQP3-F1
#
_cell.length_a   1.000
_cell.length_b   1.000
_cell.length_c   1.000
_cell.angle_alpha   90.00
_cell.angle_beta   90.00
_cell.angle_gamma   90.00
#
_symmetry.space_group_name_H-M   'P 1'
#
loop_
_entity.id
_entity.type
_entity.pdbx_description
1 polymer ?
#
loop_
_entity_poly.entity_id
_entity_poly.type
_entity_poly.pdbx_seq_one_letter_code
_entity_poly.pdbx_strand_id
1 'polypeptide(L)'
;MSEQVILALISAVSTFLTVYLQTGYKKTQEEFKEQLSKMQKTVDEITVIGNRNNADIAKIASGTKMTESYRLEIDLSAAIKRGYRTNYETRRLMGLFESYQELGGNGYIEDLFHQFMNLRVEEENQHE
;
A
#
# COMPACT_ATOMS: atom_id res chain seq x y z
N MET A 1 -3.83 -21.64 75.00
CA MET A 1 -3.99 -21.80 73.54
C MET A 1 -3.15 -23.00 73.15
N SER A 2 -3.73 -24.09 72.64
CA SER A 2 -2.93 -25.27 72.30
C SER A 2 -2.08 -24.99 71.06
N GLU A 3 -0.88 -25.57 71.02
CA GLU A 3 0.09 -25.45 69.92
C GLU A 3 -0.53 -25.74 68.54
N GLN A 4 -1.49 -26.67 68.50
CA GLN A 4 -2.26 -27.01 67.31
C GLN A 4 -3.13 -25.85 66.78
N VAL A 5 -3.68 -25.02 67.67
CA VAL A 5 -4.47 -23.84 67.28
C VAL A 5 -3.58 -22.77 66.63
N ILE A 6 -2.36 -22.61 67.13
CA ILE A 6 -1.38 -21.66 66.58
C ILE A 6 -0.89 -22.13 65.21
N LEU A 7 -0.56 -23.42 65.06
CA LEU A 7 -0.15 -23.99 63.78
C LEU A 7 -1.25 -23.94 62.72
N ALA A 8 -2.52 -24.17 63.11
CA ALA A 8 -3.66 -24.05 62.21
C ALA A 8 -3.90 -22.60 61.72
N LEU A 9 -3.65 -21.61 62.58
CA LEU A 9 -3.76 -20.20 62.19
C LEU A 9 -2.65 -19.77 61.24
N ILE A 10 -1.40 -20.23 61.46
CA ILE A 10 -0.27 -19.94 60.56
C ILE A 10 -0.50 -20.56 59.18
N SER A 11 -0.97 -21.80 59.12
CA SER A 11 -1.25 -22.48 57.85
C SER A 11 -2.42 -21.81 57.10
N ALA A 12 -3.45 -21.36 57.81
CA ALA A 12 -4.58 -20.63 57.22
C ALA A 12 -4.15 -19.27 56.63
N VAL A 13 -3.31 -18.51 57.33
CA VAL A 13 -2.79 -17.23 56.81
C VAL A 13 -1.86 -17.45 55.61
N SER A 14 -0.99 -18.46 55.66
CA SER A 14 -0.10 -18.79 54.54
C SER A 14 -0.87 -19.22 53.29
N THR A 15 -1.89 -20.06 53.45
CA THR A 15 -2.76 -20.50 52.35
C THR A 15 -3.58 -19.34 51.80
N PHE A 16 -4.16 -18.49 52.66
CA PHE A 16 -4.87 -17.30 52.23
C PHE A 16 -3.97 -16.34 51.44
N LEU A 17 -2.76 -16.04 51.93
CA LEU A 17 -1.80 -15.19 51.23
C LEU A 17 -1.38 -15.80 49.88
N THR A 18 -1.14 -17.11 49.86
CA THR A 18 -0.80 -17.83 48.62
C THR A 18 -1.95 -17.78 47.61
N VAL A 19 -3.19 -17.99 48.06
CA VAL A 19 -4.38 -17.87 47.22
C VAL A 19 -4.57 -16.45 46.71
N TYR A 20 -4.37 -15.43 47.56
CA TYR A 20 -4.47 -14.01 47.15
C TYR A 20 -3.42 -13.64 46.09
N LEU A 21 -2.15 -14.01 46.32
CA LEU A 21 -1.07 -13.80 45.36
C LEU A 21 -1.34 -14.56 44.05
N GLN A 22 -1.68 -15.85 44.12
CA GLN A 22 -1.96 -16.68 42.95
C GLN A 22 -3.16 -16.16 42.15
N THR A 23 -4.19 -15.62 42.82
CA THR A 23 -5.36 -15.02 42.16
C THR A 23 -5.00 -13.71 41.46
N GLY A 24 -4.16 -12.86 42.08
CA GLY A 24 -3.64 -11.66 41.45
C GLY A 24 -2.82 -11.95 40.18
N TYR A 25 -1.88 -12.90 40.26
CA TYR A 25 -1.09 -13.33 39.10
C TYR A 25 -1.96 -13.92 37.97
N LYS A 26 -2.96 -14.75 38.30
CA LYS A 26 -3.89 -15.30 37.31
C LYS A 26 -4.67 -14.20 36.60
N LYS A 27 -5.20 -13.23 37.34
CA LYS A 27 -5.94 -12.09 36.78
C LYS A 27 -5.07 -11.28 35.81
N THR A 28 -3.83 -10.95 36.19
CA THR A 28 -2.90 -10.24 35.30
C THR A 28 -2.54 -11.07 34.05
N GLN A 29 -2.39 -12.38 34.16
CA GLN A 29 -2.16 -13.24 32.99
C GLN A 29 -3.37 -13.32 32.06
N GLU A 30 -4.58 -13.34 32.60
CA GLU A 30 -5.82 -13.33 31.81
C GLU A 30 -5.97 -12.01 31.06
N GLU A 31 -5.76 -10.87 31.71
CA GLU A 31 -5.78 -9.54 31.08
C GLU A 31 -4.70 -9.42 29.98
N PHE A 32 -3.48 -9.91 30.24
CA PHE A 32 -2.41 -9.93 29.24
C PHE A 32 -2.76 -10.82 28.04
N LYS A 33 -3.32 -12.01 28.27
CA LYS A 33 -3.77 -12.92 27.22
C LYS A 33 -4.89 -12.30 26.39
N GLU A 34 -5.81 -11.59 27.02
CA GLU A 34 -6.88 -10.87 26.34
C GLU A 34 -6.33 -9.75 25.43
N GLN A 35 -5.40 -8.94 25.95
CA GLN A 35 -4.73 -7.90 25.17
C GLN A 35 -3.93 -8.48 24.01
N LEU A 36 -3.22 -9.59 24.22
CA LEU A 36 -2.47 -10.28 23.17
C LEU A 36 -3.39 -10.85 22.09
N SER A 37 -4.55 -11.39 22.47
CA SER A 37 -5.58 -11.86 21.53
C SER A 37 -6.15 -10.71 20.70
N LYS A 38 -6.45 -9.56 21.34
CA LYS A 38 -6.88 -8.34 20.64
C LYS A 38 -5.82 -7.85 19.66
N MET A 39 -4.55 -7.83 20.08
CA MET A 39 -3.42 -7.44 19.24
C MET A 39 -3.26 -8.38 18.03
N GLN A 40 -3.36 -9.70 18.24
CA GLN A 40 -3.30 -10.67 17.16
C GLN A 40 -4.40 -10.42 16.13
N LYS A 41 -5.64 -10.19 16.59
CA LYS A 41 -6.77 -9.85 15.71
C LYS A 41 -6.50 -8.58 14.90
N THR A 42 -5.96 -7.53 15.52
CA THR A 42 -5.59 -6.30 14.81
C THR A 42 -4.50 -6.54 13.78
N VAL A 43 -3.49 -7.36 14.07
CA VAL A 43 -2.43 -7.73 13.10
C VAL A 43 -3.01 -8.52 11.92
N ASP A 44 -3.93 -9.45 12.18
CA ASP A 44 -4.62 -10.20 11.13
C ASP A 44 -5.44 -9.27 10.23
N GLU A 45 -6.17 -8.32 10.82
CA GLU A 45 -6.94 -7.30 10.10
C GLU A 45 -6.02 -6.40 9.23
N ILE A 46 -4.89 -5.93 9.79
CA ILE A 46 -3.89 -5.15 9.04
C ILE A 46 -3.34 -5.96 7.87
N THR A 47 -3.05 -7.24 8.06
CA THR A 47 -2.54 -8.12 7.00
C THR A 47 -3.55 -8.26 5.87
N VAL A 48 -4.83 -8.46 6.20
CA VAL A 48 -5.91 -8.52 5.22
C VAL A 48 -6.07 -7.20 4.48
N ILE A 49 -6.02 -6.06 5.17
CA ILE A 49 -6.10 -4.72 4.56
C ILE A 49 -4.90 -4.49 3.63
N GLY A 50 -3.68 -4.82 4.06
CA GLY A 50 -2.47 -4.68 3.25
C GLY A 50 -2.55 -5.48 1.95
N ASN A 51 -3.04 -6.72 2.02
CA ASN A 51 -3.25 -7.56 0.83
C ASN A 51 -4.29 -6.97 -0.13
N ARG A 52 -5.40 -6.43 0.39
CA ARG A 52 -6.41 -5.75 -0.42
C ARG A 52 -5.85 -4.49 -1.08
N ASN A 53 -5.14 -3.66 -0.32
CA ASN A 53 -4.51 -2.44 -0.85
C ASN A 53 -3.53 -2.76 -1.97
N ASN A 54 -2.72 -3.81 -1.83
CA ASN A 54 -1.80 -4.23 -2.89
C ASN A 54 -2.55 -4.63 -4.17
N ALA A 55 -3.66 -5.35 -4.04
CA ALA A 55 -4.50 -5.72 -5.19
C ALA A 55 -5.15 -4.49 -5.84
N ASP A 56 -5.66 -3.54 -5.05
CA ASP A 56 -6.26 -2.31 -5.54
C ASP A 56 -5.23 -1.41 -6.24
N ILE A 57 -4.02 -1.27 -5.67
CA ILE A 57 -2.91 -0.54 -6.29
C ILE A 57 -2.52 -1.17 -7.63
N ALA A 58 -2.42 -2.49 -7.71
CA ALA A 58 -2.12 -3.18 -8.97
C ALA A 58 -3.19 -2.92 -10.03
N LYS A 59 -4.48 -2.91 -9.63
CA LYS A 59 -5.59 -2.58 -10.52
C LYS A 59 -5.54 -1.13 -10.99
N ILE A 60 -5.23 -0.19 -10.09
CA ILE A 60 -5.07 1.23 -10.43
C ILE A 60 -3.91 1.41 -11.41
N ALA A 61 -2.74 0.81 -11.13
CA ALA A 61 -1.58 0.87 -12.02
C ALA A 61 -1.90 0.35 -13.42
N SER A 62 -2.62 -0.78 -13.52
CA SER A 62 -3.08 -1.32 -14.81
C SER A 62 -4.06 -0.38 -15.53
N GLY A 63 -4.98 0.26 -14.80
CA GLY A 63 -5.95 1.22 -15.38
C GLY A 63 -5.28 2.51 -15.85
N THR A 64 -4.32 3.03 -15.08
CA THR A 64 -3.48 4.18 -15.46
C THR A 64 -2.69 3.85 -16.71
N LYS A 65 -1.99 2.71 -16.76
CA LYS A 65 -1.24 2.26 -17.94
C LYS A 65 -2.12 2.25 -19.19
N MET A 66 -3.32 1.69 -19.07
CA MET A 66 -4.26 1.61 -20.20
C MET A 66 -4.66 3.01 -20.68
N THR A 67 -4.98 3.91 -19.73
CA THR A 67 -5.39 5.29 -20.03
C THR A 67 -4.27 6.08 -20.69
N GLU A 68 -3.05 5.98 -20.18
CA GLU A 68 -1.87 6.63 -20.75
C GLU A 68 -1.54 6.07 -22.13
N SER A 69 -1.63 4.74 -22.31
CA SER A 69 -1.47 4.08 -23.63
C SER A 69 -2.40 4.68 -24.67
N TYR A 70 -3.70 4.81 -24.35
CA TYR A 70 -4.68 5.36 -25.29
C TYR A 70 -4.42 6.83 -25.61
N ARG A 71 -4.05 7.63 -24.61
CA ARG A 71 -3.73 9.06 -24.81
C ARG A 71 -2.48 9.23 -25.69
N LEU A 72 -1.43 8.46 -25.41
CA LEU A 72 -0.22 8.42 -26.22
C LEU A 72 -0.54 8.00 -27.65
N GLU A 73 -1.29 6.91 -27.84
CA GLU A 73 -1.65 6.44 -29.18
C GLU A 73 -2.36 7.53 -30.00
N ILE A 74 -3.36 8.19 -29.41
CA ILE A 74 -4.12 9.26 -30.07
C ILE A 74 -3.20 10.44 -30.43
N ASP A 75 -2.47 10.97 -29.45
CA ASP A 75 -1.69 12.20 -29.62
C ASP A 75 -0.47 11.98 -30.52
N LEU A 76 0.25 10.86 -30.34
CA LEU A 76 1.40 10.50 -31.16
C LEU A 76 0.97 10.25 -32.61
N SER A 77 -0.10 9.48 -32.82
CA SER A 77 -0.61 9.22 -34.18
C SER A 77 -1.07 10.50 -34.88
N ALA A 78 -1.70 11.43 -34.14
CA ALA A 78 -2.09 12.72 -34.68
C ALA A 78 -0.89 13.54 -35.14
N ALA A 79 0.16 13.64 -34.32
CA ALA A 79 1.38 14.36 -34.66
C ALA A 79 2.13 13.70 -35.84
N ILE A 80 2.24 12.37 -35.85
CA ILE A 80 2.87 11.61 -36.95
C ILE A 80 2.11 11.85 -38.26
N LYS A 81 0.77 11.77 -38.23
CA LYS A 81 -0.08 12.04 -39.40
C LYS A 81 0.08 13.49 -39.90
N ARG A 82 0.25 14.44 -38.98
CA ARG A 82 0.46 15.86 -39.28
C ARG A 82 1.88 16.15 -39.80
N GLY A 83 2.85 15.28 -39.51
CA GLY A 83 4.22 15.35 -40.01
C GLY A 83 5.16 16.30 -39.26
N TYR A 84 4.69 16.88 -38.15
CA TYR A 84 5.50 17.72 -37.27
C TYR A 84 5.03 17.61 -35.81
N ARG A 85 5.91 17.97 -34.89
CA ARG A 85 5.62 18.11 -33.45
C ARG A 85 5.88 19.53 -32.97
N THR A 86 5.23 19.94 -31.89
CA THR A 86 5.54 21.20 -31.21
C THR A 86 6.43 20.98 -29.99
N ASN A 87 7.06 22.05 -29.49
CA ASN A 87 7.79 22.00 -28.21
C ASN A 87 6.89 21.64 -27.02
N TYR A 88 5.64 22.11 -27.05
CA TYR A 88 4.64 21.79 -26.02
C TYR A 88 4.27 20.31 -26.04
N GLU A 89 3.93 19.77 -27.22
CA GLU A 89 3.64 18.34 -27.40
C GLU A 89 4.82 17.48 -26.96
N THR A 90 6.04 17.85 -27.33
CA THR A 90 7.26 17.12 -26.95
C THR A 90 7.38 17.02 -25.43
N ARG A 91 7.27 18.15 -24.71
CA ARG A 91 7.37 18.17 -23.24
C ARG A 91 6.27 17.35 -22.59
N ARG A 92 5.02 17.54 -23.03
CA ARG A 92 3.85 16.87 -22.46
C ARG A 92 3.89 15.36 -22.70
N LEU A 93 4.16 14.94 -23.93
CA LEU A 93 4.15 13.53 -24.32
C LEU A 93 5.36 12.77 -23.80
N MET A 94 6.51 13.43 -23.61
CA MET A 94 7.68 12.82 -22.97
C MET A 94 7.38 12.42 -21.52
N GLY A 95 6.82 13.34 -20.71
CA GLY A 95 6.44 13.00 -19.32
C GLY A 95 5.34 11.94 -19.24
N LEU A 96 4.37 11.97 -20.16
CA LEU A 96 3.35 10.93 -20.25
C LEU A 96 3.94 9.57 -20.65
N PHE A 97 4.90 9.56 -21.58
CA PHE A 97 5.59 8.35 -22.02
C PHE A 97 6.48 7.76 -20.93
N GLU A 98 7.20 8.59 -20.16
CA GLU A 98 7.99 8.15 -19.01
C GLU A 98 7.12 7.45 -17.96
N SER A 99 6.00 8.06 -17.56
CA SER A 99 5.01 7.45 -16.66
C SER A 99 4.50 6.10 -17.18
N TYR A 100 4.17 6.06 -18.48
CA TYR A 100 3.69 4.84 -19.12
C TYR A 100 4.75 3.71 -19.15
N GLN A 101 6.02 4.05 -19.35
CA GLN A 101 7.13 3.10 -19.32
C GLN A 101 7.40 2.57 -17.91
N GLU A 102 7.28 3.41 -16.87
CA GLU A 102 7.36 2.96 -15.47
C GLU A 102 6.26 1.93 -15.12
N LEU A 103 5.11 2.01 -15.78
CA LEU A 103 4.02 1.02 -15.69
C LEU A 103 4.24 -0.22 -16.58
N GLY A 104 5.43 -0.37 -17.16
CA GLY A 104 5.85 -1.53 -17.93
C GLY A 104 5.44 -1.54 -19.39
N GLY A 105 5.01 -0.40 -19.95
CA GLY A 105 4.95 -0.08 -21.39
C GLY A 105 4.42 -1.14 -22.37
N ASN A 106 4.56 -0.88 -23.66
CA ASN A 106 4.58 -1.90 -24.71
C ASN A 106 5.38 -1.36 -25.91
N GLY A 107 5.86 -2.27 -26.77
CA GLY A 107 6.70 -1.89 -27.91
C GLY A 107 5.98 -1.09 -29.00
N TYR A 108 4.64 -1.17 -29.07
CA TYR A 108 3.87 -0.42 -30.07
C TYR A 108 3.85 1.08 -29.76
N ILE A 109 3.54 1.47 -28.52
CA ILE A 109 3.55 2.88 -28.10
C ILE A 109 4.98 3.44 -28.11
N GLU A 110 5.97 2.62 -27.74
CA GLU A 110 7.39 2.98 -27.84
C GLU A 110 7.81 3.30 -29.27
N ASP A 111 7.41 2.46 -30.24
CA ASP A 111 7.70 2.74 -31.66
C ASP A 111 7.01 4.02 -32.15
N LEU A 112 5.74 4.24 -31.78
CA LEU A 112 5.06 5.51 -32.07
C LEU A 112 5.79 6.70 -31.45
N PHE A 113 6.28 6.57 -30.21
CA PHE A 113 7.02 7.64 -29.55
C PHE A 113 8.34 7.93 -30.27
N HIS A 114 9.07 6.91 -30.72
CA HIS A 114 10.28 7.09 -31.51
C HIS A 114 10.01 7.76 -32.85
N GLN A 115 8.95 7.36 -33.56
CA GLN A 115 8.52 8.01 -34.80
C GLN A 115 8.17 9.48 -34.56
N PHE A 116 7.40 9.76 -33.52
CA PHE A 116 7.08 11.12 -33.08
C PHE A 116 8.35 11.93 -32.78
N MET A 117 9.33 11.35 -32.08
CA MET A 117 10.57 12.03 -31.73
C MET A 117 11.48 12.34 -32.94
N ASN A 118 11.25 11.69 -34.08
CA ASN A 118 11.94 11.96 -35.34
C ASN A 118 11.27 13.06 -36.18
N LEU A 119 10.08 13.54 -35.78
CA LEU A 119 9.39 14.62 -36.48
C LEU A 119 10.13 15.97 -36.32
N ARG A 120 10.03 16.80 -37.36
CA ARG A 120 10.47 18.20 -37.31
C ARG A 120 9.70 18.94 -36.21
N VAL A 121 10.41 19.79 -35.47
CA VAL A 121 9.80 20.69 -34.50
C VAL A 121 9.33 21.95 -35.21
N GLU A 122 8.07 22.32 -35.00
CA GLU A 122 7.49 23.59 -35.46
C GLU A 122 7.03 24.42 -34.25
N GLU A 123 7.11 25.74 -34.40
CA GLU A 123 6.59 26.65 -33.39
C GLU A 123 5.06 26.55 -33.34
N GLU A 124 4.53 26.53 -32.13
CA GLU A 124 3.09 26.51 -31.91
C GLU A 124 2.56 27.88 -32.32
N ASN A 125 1.95 27.99 -33.50
CA ASN A 125 1.28 29.22 -33.92
C ASN A 125 0.17 29.49 -32.91
N GLN A 126 0.41 30.43 -32.01
CA GLN A 126 -0.56 30.96 -31.05
C GLN A 126 -1.63 31.71 -31.84
N HIS A 127 -2.61 30.99 -32.37
CA HIS A 127 -3.88 31.56 -32.78
C HIS A 127 -4.91 31.20 -31.71
N GLU A 128 -4.97 32.08 -30.72
CA GLU A 128 -6.20 32.35 -29.97
C GLU A 128 -7.28 32.93 -30.90
#